data_AF-A0AAE1LZ49-F1
#
_entry.id   AF-A0AAE1LZ49-F1
#
_cell.length_a   1.000
_cell.length_b   1.000
_cell.length_c   1.000
_cell.angle_alpha   90.00
_cell.angle_beta   90.00
_cell.angle_gamma   90.00
#
_symmetry.space_group_name_H-M   'P 1'
#
loop_
_entity.id
_entity.type
_entity.pdbx_description
1 polymer ?
#
loop_
_entity_poly.entity_id
_entity_poly.type
_entity_poly.pdbx_seq_one_letter_code
_entity_poly.pdbx_strand_id
1 'polypeptide(L)'
;MPSFLISLRVCGEEQKTSGLEESSSFQLNMALYELLFKRTSTLALTVVVGAFVFERSFDVLIDGIFDKINEGKQWKDIKKNYET
;
A
#
# COMPACT_ATOMS: atom_id res chain seq x y z
N MET A 1 26.10 35.24 19.70
CA MET A 1 24.65 35.02 19.61
C MET A 1 24.08 35.02 18.15
N PRO A 2 24.65 34.29 17.16
CA PRO A 2 23.96 34.03 15.88
C PRO A 2 23.37 32.61 15.75
N SER A 3 23.75 31.65 16.60
CA SER A 3 23.39 30.24 16.43
C SER A 3 21.89 29.91 16.58
N PHE A 4 21.14 30.70 17.36
CA PHE A 4 19.70 30.47 17.55
C PHE A 4 18.85 30.88 16.34
N LEU A 5 19.26 31.91 15.60
CA LEU A 5 18.49 32.40 14.45
C LEU A 5 18.61 31.48 13.23
N ILE A 6 19.74 30.78 13.08
CA ILE A 6 19.91 29.77 12.04
C ILE A 6 19.03 28.55 12.35
N SER A 7 18.98 28.13 13.62
CA SER A 7 18.16 26.99 14.06
C SER A 7 16.65 27.25 13.91
N LEU A 8 16.15 28.45 14.21
CA LEU A 8 14.74 28.79 13.98
C LEU A 8 14.38 28.91 12.49
N ARG A 9 15.31 29.39 11.64
CA ARG A 9 15.09 29.46 10.19
C ARG A 9 15.05 28.06 9.55
N VAL A 10 15.93 27.14 9.97
CA VAL A 10 15.92 25.74 9.53
C VAL A 10 14.68 24.99 10.02
N CYS A 11 14.27 25.18 11.28
CA CYS A 11 13.04 24.60 11.82
C CYS A 11 11.79 25.07 11.05
N GLY A 12 11.75 26.33 10.61
CA GLY A 12 10.65 26.87 9.80
C GLY A 12 10.58 26.33 8.36
N GLU A 13 11.71 25.95 7.77
CA GLU A 13 11.74 25.30 6.44
C GLU A 13 11.34 23.81 6.52
N GLU A 14 11.76 23.09 7.56
CA GLU A 14 11.31 21.69 7.78
C GLU A 14 9.81 21.58 8.06
N GLN A 15 9.19 22.59 8.68
CA GLN A 15 7.75 22.64 8.93
C GLN A 15 6.94 22.94 7.65
N LYS A 16 7.54 23.62 6.67
CA LYS A 16 6.88 23.95 5.40
C LYS A 16 6.90 22.79 4.40
N THR A 17 7.95 21.98 4.40
CA THR A 17 8.04 20.77 3.56
C THR A 17 7.19 19.63 4.12
N SER A 18 7.06 19.49 5.44
CA SER A 18 6.18 18.51 6.08
C SER A 18 4.68 18.83 5.93
N GLY A 19 4.28 20.11 6.01
CA GLY A 19 2.86 20.51 5.88
C GLY A 19 2.25 20.37 4.47
N LEU A 20 3.05 20.39 3.39
CA LEU A 20 2.55 20.21 2.02
C LEU A 20 2.25 18.74 1.69
N GLU A 21 3.02 17.81 2.25
CA GLU A 21 2.78 16.36 2.12
C GLU A 21 1.61 15.91 3.02
N GLU A 22 1.49 16.50 4.21
CA GLU A 22 0.39 16.24 5.16
C GLU A 22 -0.97 16.80 4.67
N SER A 23 -0.99 17.96 4.01
CA SER A 23 -2.20 18.52 3.41
C SER A 23 -2.72 17.67 2.24
N SER A 24 -1.82 17.11 1.43
CA SER A 24 -2.19 16.27 0.28
C SER A 24 -2.80 14.95 0.74
N SER A 25 -2.19 14.29 1.71
CA SER A 25 -2.73 13.06 2.31
C SER A 25 -4.05 13.31 3.05
N PHE A 26 -4.20 14.43 3.77
CA PHE A 26 -5.49 14.82 4.36
C PHE A 26 -6.58 15.05 3.30
N GLN A 27 -6.25 15.71 2.19
CA GLN A 27 -7.19 15.92 1.09
C GLN A 27 -7.60 14.61 0.41
N LEU A 28 -6.67 13.67 0.23
CA LEU A 28 -6.98 12.34 -0.30
C LEU A 28 -7.85 11.53 0.66
N ASN A 29 -7.55 11.54 1.97
CA ASN A 29 -8.36 10.85 2.97
C ASN A 29 -9.78 11.41 3.04
N MET A 30 -9.94 12.74 2.99
CA MET A 30 -11.25 13.37 2.93
C MET A 30 -12.00 12.95 1.66
N ALA A 31 -11.35 13.01 0.49
CA ALA A 31 -11.96 12.61 -0.78
C ALA A 31 -12.37 11.13 -0.79
N LEU A 32 -11.52 10.24 -0.29
CA LEU A 32 -11.81 8.81 -0.16
C LEU A 32 -13.00 8.55 0.77
N TYR A 33 -13.05 9.26 1.91
CA TYR A 33 -14.19 9.17 2.83
C TYR A 33 -15.49 9.59 2.14
N GLU A 34 -15.49 10.72 1.44
CA GLU A 34 -16.69 11.22 0.77
C GLU A 34 -17.17 10.31 -0.37
N LEU A 35 -16.24 9.70 -1.11
CA LEU A 35 -16.54 8.87 -2.28
C LEU A 35 -16.93 7.44 -1.91
N LEU A 36 -16.22 6.82 -0.97
CA LEU A 36 -16.34 5.39 -0.70
C LEU A 36 -17.01 5.08 0.64
N PHE A 37 -16.73 5.87 1.68
CA PHE A 37 -17.10 5.51 3.06
C PHE A 37 -18.26 6.32 3.67
N LYS A 38 -18.71 7.41 3.01
CA LYS A 38 -19.76 8.32 3.52
C LYS A 38 -21.18 7.73 3.45
N ARG A 39 -21.47 6.85 2.49
CA ARG A 39 -22.77 6.18 2.34
C ARG A 39 -22.60 4.67 2.50
N THR A 40 -23.48 4.04 3.27
CA THR A 40 -23.41 2.60 3.56
C THR A 40 -23.59 1.74 2.30
N SER A 41 -24.41 2.20 1.34
CA SER A 41 -24.62 1.52 0.07
C SER A 41 -23.38 1.53 -0.85
N THR A 42 -22.69 2.67 -0.96
CA THR A 42 -21.45 2.78 -1.75
C THR A 42 -20.30 2.04 -1.07
N LEU A 43 -20.27 2.04 0.27
CA LEU A 43 -19.31 1.27 1.06
C LEU A 43 -19.48 -0.22 0.79
N ALA A 44 -20.70 -0.76 0.86
CA ALA A 44 -20.97 -2.16 0.61
C ALA A 44 -20.53 -2.58 -0.81
N LEU A 45 -20.86 -1.77 -1.83
CA LEU A 45 -20.42 -2.00 -3.21
C LEU A 45 -18.89 -2.02 -3.31
N THR A 46 -18.22 -1.03 -2.72
CA THR A 46 -16.76 -0.91 -2.72
C THR A 46 -16.10 -2.13 -2.07
N VAL A 47 -16.64 -2.62 -0.95
CA VAL A 47 -16.13 -3.81 -0.26
C VAL A 47 -16.31 -5.06 -1.12
N VAL A 48 -17.47 -5.26 -1.75
CA VAL A 48 -17.72 -6.43 -2.60
C VAL A 48 -16.79 -6.45 -3.82
N VAL A 49 -16.69 -5.32 -4.52
CA VAL A 49 -15.80 -5.19 -5.68
C VAL A 49 -14.34 -5.33 -5.26
N GLY A 50 -13.96 -4.69 -4.15
CA GLY A 50 -12.63 -4.78 -3.57
C GLY A 50 -12.26 -6.22 -3.20
N ALA A 51 -13.17 -6.96 -2.57
CA ALA A 51 -12.95 -8.35 -2.20
C ALA A 51 -12.73 -9.25 -3.42
N PHE A 52 -13.53 -9.09 -4.49
CA PHE A 52 -13.38 -9.87 -5.71
C PHE A 52 -12.02 -9.64 -6.41
N VAL A 53 -11.59 -8.38 -6.49
CA VAL A 53 -10.27 -8.05 -7.06
C VAL A 53 -9.14 -8.51 -6.14
N PHE A 54 -9.33 -8.36 -4.83
CA PHE A 54 -8.36 -8.77 -3.82
C PHE A 54 -8.10 -10.27 -3.88
N GLU A 55 -9.15 -11.11 -3.87
CA GLU A 55 -9.04 -12.57 -3.97
C GLU A 55 -8.15 -12.99 -5.15
N ARG A 56 -8.49 -12.56 -6.36
CA ARG A 56 -7.75 -12.95 -7.56
C ARG A 56 -6.29 -12.49 -7.53
N SER A 57 -6.03 -11.32 -6.96
CA SER A 57 -4.69 -10.73 -6.89
C SER A 57 -3.86 -11.41 -5.80
N PHE A 58 -4.46 -11.70 -4.65
CA PHE A 58 -3.80 -12.33 -3.52
C PHE A 58 -3.41 -13.76 -3.82
N ASP A 59 -4.23 -14.53 -4.55
CA ASP A 59 -3.86 -15.89 -4.96
C ASP A 59 -2.52 -15.89 -5.72
N VAL A 60 -2.40 -15.05 -6.75
CA VAL A 60 -1.17 -14.96 -7.56
C VAL A 60 0.01 -14.47 -6.73
N LEU A 61 -0.23 -13.49 -5.86
CA LEU A 61 0.80 -12.90 -5.02
C LEU A 61 1.36 -13.93 -4.03
N ILE A 62 0.47 -14.62 -3.30
CA ILE A 62 0.85 -15.58 -2.27
C ILE A 62 1.47 -16.82 -2.91
N ASP A 63 0.92 -17.34 -4.01
CA ASP A 63 1.55 -18.43 -4.76
C ASP A 63 2.96 -18.05 -5.21
N GLY A 64 3.15 -16.84 -5.74
CA GLY A 64 4.46 -16.35 -6.15
C GLY A 64 5.45 -16.26 -4.97
N ILE A 65 5.02 -15.74 -3.83
CA ILE A 65 5.85 -15.68 -2.62
C ILE A 65 6.20 -17.09 -2.13
N PHE A 66 5.22 -17.99 -2.09
CA PHE A 66 5.43 -19.37 -1.66
C PHE A 66 6.39 -20.12 -2.57
N ASP A 67 6.30 -19.86 -3.87
CA ASP A 67 7.19 -20.40 -4.90
C ASP A 67 8.61 -19.95 -4.71
N LYS A 68 8.80 -18.65 -4.49
CA LYS A 68 10.12 -18.07 -4.20
C LYS A 68 10.75 -18.63 -2.93
N ILE A 69 9.97 -18.87 -1.88
CA ILE A 69 10.50 -19.37 -0.61
C ILE A 69 10.86 -20.86 -0.70
N ASN A 70 10.15 -21.63 -1.53
CA ASN A 70 10.28 -23.09 -1.61
C ASN A 70 10.89 -23.57 -2.93
N GLU A 71 11.62 -22.71 -3.64
CA GLU A 71 12.28 -23.06 -4.90
C GLU A 71 13.13 -24.33 -4.73
N GLY A 72 12.94 -25.28 -5.63
CA GLY A 72 13.69 -26.55 -5.66
C GLY A 72 13.18 -27.64 -4.71
N LYS A 73 12.19 -27.33 -3.86
CA LYS A 73 11.51 -28.32 -3.00
C LYS A 73 10.15 -28.73 -3.53
N GLN A 74 9.51 -27.86 -4.30
CA GLN A 74 8.16 -28.13 -4.78
C GLN A 74 8.15 -29.18 -5.88
N TRP A 75 7.07 -29.96 -5.96
CA TRP A 75 6.88 -30.95 -7.02
C TRP A 75 7.10 -30.35 -8.41
N LYS A 76 6.55 -29.16 -8.67
CA LYS A 76 6.69 -28.47 -9.97
C LYS A 76 8.15 -28.22 -10.39
N ASP A 77 9.09 -28.08 -9.46
CA ASP A 77 10.51 -27.85 -9.77
C ASP A 77 11.26 -29.16 -10.03
N ILE A 78 10.88 -30.22 -9.34
CA ILE A 78 11.52 -31.55 -9.42
C ILE A 78 10.87 -32.50 -10.41
N LYS A 79 9.64 -32.19 -10.89
CA LYS A 79 8.82 -33.02 -11.79
C LYS A 79 9.55 -33.43 -13.07
N LYS A 80 10.37 -32.54 -13.62
CA LYS A 80 11.21 -32.79 -14.81
C LYS A 80 12.16 -33.99 -14.68
N ASN A 81 12.45 -34.44 -13.46
CA ASN A 81 13.32 -35.59 -13.21
C ASN A 81 12.55 -36.92 -13.23
N TYR A 82 11.21 -36.88 -13.22
CA TYR A 82 10.35 -38.05 -13.01
C TYR A 82 9.31 -38.25 -14.11
N GLU A 83 9.10 -37.26 -14.97
CA GLU A 83 8.27 -37.40 -16.17
C GLU A 83 9.19 -37.65 -17.39
N THR A 84 8.88 -38.72 -18.13
CA THR A 84 9.63 -39.22 -19.30
C THR A 84 9.24 -38.46 -20.57
#